data_AF-A0A3N1ZVI3-F1
#
_entry.id   AF-A0A3N1ZVI3-F1
#
_cell.length_a   1.000
_cell.length_b   1.000
_cell.length_c   1.000
_cell.angle_alpha   90.00
_cell.angle_beta   90.00
_cell.angle_gamma   90.00
#
_symmetry.space_group_name_H-M   'P 1'
#
loop_
_entity.id
_entity.type
_entity.pdbx_description
1 polymer ?
#
loop_
_entity_poly.entity_id
_entity_poly.type
_entity_poly.pdbx_seq_one_letter_code
_entity_poly.pdbx_strand_id
1 'polypeptide(L)'
;MDTTETAPSPNIEAALTRREYLRRRYLSLGTGELVAAVTFAGVFGLYTSSSSSLRPAALTLWLSFLPLEFILIQGGIYWLAARDWVKRSCMPPVLACSFAVLTWVNPLLLLAATGMLVWQRPAGSAAALAVGCVVFGAIEYVNYFWIRLSYPWKSWARHVTQWRRSRLRHDLATARTSR
;
A
#
# COMPACT_ATOMS: atom_id res chain seq x y z
N MET A 1 40.68 5.55 -35.30
CA MET A 1 39.68 4.77 -34.55
C MET A 1 39.01 5.75 -33.61
N ASP A 2 38.04 6.49 -34.13
CA ASP A 2 37.43 7.65 -33.48
C ASP A 2 36.21 7.16 -32.69
N THR A 3 36.38 7.00 -31.39
CA THR A 3 35.26 6.76 -30.47
C THR A 3 34.64 8.12 -30.15
N THR A 4 33.87 8.67 -31.09
CA THR A 4 32.97 9.77 -30.77
C THR A 4 31.90 9.23 -29.83
N GLU A 5 32.18 9.31 -28.53
CA GLU A 5 31.23 9.14 -27.45
C GLU A 5 30.19 10.26 -27.59
N THR A 6 29.14 9.99 -28.36
CA THR A 6 28.06 10.93 -28.60
C THR A 6 27.30 11.10 -27.28
N ALA A 7 27.54 12.24 -26.63
CA ALA A 7 26.82 12.61 -25.42
C ALA A 7 25.30 12.43 -25.65
N PRO A 8 24.58 11.75 -24.73
CA PRO A 8 23.17 11.46 -24.92
C PRO A 8 22.39 12.76 -25.09
N SER A 9 21.45 12.77 -26.04
CA SER A 9 20.64 13.96 -26.32
C SER A 9 19.91 14.45 -25.05
N PRO A 10 19.69 15.77 -24.88
CA PRO A 10 19.14 16.35 -23.65
C PRO A 10 17.79 15.75 -23.21
N ASN A 11 17.00 15.20 -24.15
CA ASN A 11 15.76 14.48 -23.84
C ASN A 11 15.99 13.14 -23.12
N ILE A 12 17.07 12.42 -23.47
CA ILE A 12 17.42 11.14 -22.84
C ILE A 12 17.91 11.40 -21.41
N GLU A 13 18.75 12.42 -21.20
CA GLU A 13 19.22 12.80 -19.88
C GLU A 13 18.06 13.21 -18.94
N ALA A 14 17.13 14.02 -19.43
CA ALA A 14 15.92 14.39 -18.70
C ALA A 14 15.04 13.16 -18.34
N ALA A 15 14.96 12.18 -19.23
CA ALA A 15 14.22 10.94 -18.97
C ALA A 15 14.90 10.05 -17.91
N LEU A 16 16.23 9.93 -17.96
CA LEU A 16 17.02 9.15 -17.01
C LEU A 16 16.98 9.76 -15.60
N THR A 17 17.16 11.08 -15.50
CA THR A 17 17.07 11.82 -14.24
C THR A 17 15.67 11.70 -13.63
N ARG A 18 14.61 11.81 -14.45
CA ARG A 18 13.23 11.61 -13.99
C ARG A 18 12.98 10.19 -13.48
N ARG A 19 13.56 9.18 -14.14
CA ARG A 19 13.45 7.78 -13.72
C ARG A 19 14.15 7.56 -12.38
N GLU A 20 15.36 8.07 -12.22
CA GLU A 20 16.13 7.92 -10.98
C GLU A 20 15.42 8.60 -9.79
N TYR A 21 14.85 9.78 -10.01
CA TYR A 21 13.99 10.44 -9.03
C TYR A 21 12.81 9.55 -8.59
N LEU A 22 12.11 8.91 -9.54
CA LEU A 22 10.99 8.02 -9.23
C LEU A 22 11.43 6.77 -8.46
N ARG A 23 12.58 6.17 -8.81
CA ARG A 23 13.12 5.00 -8.10
C ARG A 23 13.45 5.31 -6.64
N ARG A 24 14.02 6.48 -6.37
CA ARG A 24 14.31 6.95 -5.00
C ARG A 24 13.02 7.22 -4.23
N ARG A 25 12.04 7.86 -4.88
CA ARG A 25 10.73 8.10 -4.26
C ARG A 25 10.02 6.81 -3.91
N TYR A 26 10.04 5.83 -4.80
CA TYR A 26 9.44 4.51 -4.57
C TYR A 26 10.16 3.74 -3.45
N LEU A 27 11.49 3.82 -3.38
CA LEU A 27 12.24 3.25 -2.26
C LEU A 27 11.81 3.87 -0.93
N SER A 28 11.73 5.20 -0.86
CA SER A 28 11.29 5.91 0.35
C SER A 28 9.85 5.58 0.74
N LEU A 29 8.95 5.44 -0.24
CA LEU A 29 7.58 5.01 0.02
C LEU A 29 7.55 3.57 0.56
N GLY A 30 8.12 2.62 -0.18
CA GLY A 30 8.08 1.21 0.20
C GLY A 30 8.74 0.92 1.54
N THR A 31 9.87 1.55 1.83
CA THR A 31 10.51 1.46 3.16
C THR A 31 9.66 2.08 4.25
N GLY A 32 9.01 3.23 4.00
CA GLY A 32 8.08 3.85 4.94
C GLY A 32 6.92 2.93 5.32
N GLU A 33 6.31 2.26 4.34
CA GLU A 33 5.22 1.31 4.59
C GLU A 33 5.67 0.10 5.43
N LEU A 34 6.84 -0.47 5.12
CA LEU A 34 7.36 -1.60 5.89
C LEU A 34 7.77 -1.20 7.31
N VAL A 35 8.33 -0.01 7.49
CA VAL A 35 8.62 0.54 8.81
C VAL A 35 7.32 0.78 9.59
N ALA A 36 6.27 1.29 8.93
CA ALA A 36 4.96 1.47 9.55
C ALA A 36 4.36 0.13 9.99
N ALA A 37 4.37 -0.88 9.13
CA ALA A 37 3.93 -2.25 9.43
C ALA A 37 4.65 -2.84 10.66
N VAL A 38 5.99 -2.77 10.69
CA VAL A 38 6.78 -3.24 11.84
C VAL A 38 6.46 -2.44 13.11
N THR A 39 6.31 -1.12 13.00
CA THR A 39 5.99 -0.24 14.14
C THR A 39 4.62 -0.56 14.71
N PHE A 40 3.61 -0.70 13.84
CA PHE A 40 2.26 -1.05 14.24
C PHE A 40 2.19 -2.46 14.84
N ALA A 41 2.86 -3.45 14.25
CA ALA A 41 2.95 -4.78 14.83
C ALA A 41 3.59 -4.75 16.23
N GLY A 42 4.69 -4.01 16.41
CA GLY A 42 5.35 -3.85 17.71
C GLY A 42 4.47 -3.17 18.75
N VAL A 43 3.88 -2.02 18.40
CA VAL A 43 2.98 -1.27 19.31
C VAL A 43 1.74 -2.08 19.66
N PHE A 44 1.10 -2.69 18.67
CA PHE A 44 -0.09 -3.52 18.86
C PHE A 44 0.20 -4.74 19.74
N GLY A 45 1.31 -5.45 19.49
CA GLY A 45 1.74 -6.59 20.28
C GLY A 45 2.04 -6.22 21.74
N LEU A 46 2.76 -5.12 21.98
CA LEU A 46 3.03 -4.62 23.33
C LEU A 46 1.75 -4.20 24.06
N TYR A 47 0.86 -3.48 23.38
CA TYR A 47 -0.38 -2.99 23.96
C TYR A 47 -1.34 -4.12 24.32
N THR A 48 -1.51 -5.09 23.43
CA THR A 48 -2.39 -6.25 23.66
C THR A 48 -1.82 -7.24 24.68
N SER A 49 -0.50 -7.41 24.75
CA SER A 49 0.16 -8.26 25.76
C SER A 49 0.07 -7.68 27.17
N SER A 50 0.15 -6.35 27.29
CA SER A 50 0.17 -5.66 28.59
C SER A 50 -1.24 -5.43 29.16
N SER A 51 -2.28 -5.42 28.32
CA SER A 51 -3.63 -5.05 28.74
C SER A 51 -4.52 -6.27 28.97
N SER A 52 -4.69 -6.63 30.24
CA SER A 52 -5.57 -7.73 30.66
C SER A 52 -7.03 -7.57 30.23
N SER A 53 -7.50 -6.32 30.09
CA SER A 53 -8.85 -5.96 29.64
C SER A 53 -9.12 -6.22 28.17
N LEU A 54 -8.08 -6.37 27.34
CA LEU A 54 -8.22 -6.65 25.90
C LEU A 54 -8.32 -8.14 25.57
N ARG A 55 -7.93 -9.02 26.51
CA ARG A 55 -7.91 -10.48 26.32
C ARG A 55 -9.25 -11.07 25.85
N PRO A 56 -10.42 -10.65 26.38
CA PRO A 56 -11.71 -11.16 25.90
C PRO A 56 -11.98 -10.82 24.43
N ALA A 57 -11.41 -9.72 23.92
CA ALA A 57 -11.57 -9.26 22.54
C ALA A 57 -10.37 -9.61 21.65
N ALA A 58 -9.42 -10.44 22.11
CA ALA A 58 -8.16 -10.71 21.42
C ALA A 58 -8.38 -11.21 19.99
N LEU A 59 -9.31 -12.14 19.78
CA LEU A 59 -9.62 -12.67 18.46
C LEU A 59 -10.12 -11.57 17.51
N THR A 60 -11.04 -10.73 17.96
CA THR A 60 -11.57 -9.60 17.17
C THR A 60 -10.47 -8.59 16.83
N LEU A 61 -9.59 -8.30 17.79
CA LEU A 61 -8.47 -7.39 17.61
C LEU A 61 -7.49 -7.92 16.56
N TRP A 62 -7.06 -9.18 16.67
CA TRP A 62 -6.17 -9.79 15.69
C TRP A 62 -6.80 -9.88 14.30
N LEU A 63 -8.08 -10.26 14.21
CA LEU A 63 -8.78 -10.32 12.92
C LEU A 63 -9.02 -8.93 12.31
N SER A 64 -9.05 -7.87 13.10
CA SER A 64 -9.12 -6.49 12.62
C SER A 64 -7.75 -5.94 12.20
N PHE A 65 -6.70 -6.34 12.92
CA PHE A 65 -5.33 -5.86 12.73
C PHE A 65 -4.61 -6.54 11.56
N LEU A 66 -4.74 -7.86 11.41
CA LEU A 66 -4.02 -8.61 10.37
C LEU A 66 -4.32 -8.16 8.94
N PRO A 67 -5.57 -7.84 8.54
CA PRO A 67 -5.85 -7.32 7.21
C PRO A 67 -5.15 -5.98 6.93
N LEU A 68 -5.08 -5.09 7.93
CA LEU A 68 -4.37 -3.82 7.82
C LEU A 68 -2.88 -4.04 7.56
N GLU A 69 -2.21 -4.84 8.39
CA GLU A 69 -0.79 -5.18 8.21
C GLU A 69 -0.53 -5.82 6.85
N PHE A 70 -1.39 -6.74 6.45
CA PHE A 70 -1.28 -7.42 5.16
C PHE A 70 -1.34 -6.43 4.00
N ILE A 71 -2.22 -5.42 4.05
CA ILE A 71 -2.32 -4.38 3.02
C ILE A 71 -1.09 -3.46 3.02
N LEU A 72 -0.57 -3.06 4.18
CA LEU A 72 0.64 -2.24 4.28
C LEU A 72 1.85 -2.95 3.68
N ILE A 73 2.05 -4.23 4.01
CA ILE A 73 3.13 -5.06 3.46
C ILE A 73 3.00 -5.18 1.94
N GLN A 74 1.79 -5.39 1.42
CA GLN A 74 1.54 -5.39 -0.03
C GLN A 74 1.93 -4.07 -0.69
N GLY A 75 1.55 -2.94 -0.07
CA GLY A 75 1.92 -1.60 -0.54
C GLY A 75 3.45 -1.40 -0.55
N GLY A 76 4.12 -1.81 0.52
CA GLY A 76 5.58 -1.80 0.64
C GLY A 76 6.26 -2.60 -0.47
N ILE A 77 5.86 -3.86 -0.64
CA ILE A 77 6.37 -4.76 -1.68
C ILE A 77 6.13 -4.16 -3.07
N TYR A 78 4.94 -3.63 -3.34
CA TYR A 78 4.62 -3.01 -4.62
C TYR A 78 5.58 -1.86 -4.95
N TRP A 79 5.77 -0.90 -4.04
CA TRP A 79 6.65 0.23 -4.30
C TRP A 79 8.10 -0.19 -4.51
N LEU A 80 8.59 -1.16 -3.74
CA LEU A 80 9.95 -1.67 -3.90
C LEU A 80 10.13 -2.38 -5.23
N ALA A 81 9.19 -3.25 -5.61
CA ALA A 81 9.24 -3.95 -6.88
C ALA A 81 9.09 -3.00 -8.08
N ALA A 82 8.22 -1.99 -7.98
CA ALA A 82 7.95 -1.06 -9.09
C ALA A 82 9.16 -0.23 -9.53
N ARG A 83 10.24 -0.21 -8.74
CA ARG A 83 11.53 0.40 -9.09
C ARG A 83 12.20 -0.26 -10.30
N ASP A 84 11.88 -1.52 -10.58
CA ASP A 84 12.53 -2.30 -11.62
C ASP A 84 11.94 -1.99 -13.01
N TRP A 85 10.62 -1.78 -13.09
CA TRP A 85 9.92 -1.51 -14.35
C TRP A 85 9.57 -0.04 -14.58
N VAL A 86 9.64 0.84 -13.57
CA VAL A 86 9.27 2.26 -13.73
C VAL A 86 10.01 2.93 -14.90
N LYS A 87 9.23 3.47 -15.85
CA LYS A 87 9.70 4.13 -17.09
C LYS A 87 10.64 3.28 -17.97
N ARG A 88 10.68 1.96 -17.75
CA ARG A 88 11.50 1.02 -18.52
C ARG A 88 10.65 -0.03 -19.23
N SER A 89 9.66 -0.57 -18.54
CA SER A 89 8.86 -1.69 -19.04
C SER A 89 7.51 -1.79 -18.33
N CYS A 90 6.67 -2.73 -18.78
CA CYS A 90 5.44 -3.08 -18.07
C CYS A 90 5.73 -3.90 -16.81
N MET A 91 4.74 -3.96 -15.92
CA MET A 91 4.76 -4.81 -14.72
C MET A 91 4.88 -6.30 -15.11
N PRO A 92 5.71 -7.08 -14.40
CA PRO A 92 5.83 -8.51 -14.65
C PRO A 92 4.48 -9.25 -14.53
N PRO A 93 4.15 -10.19 -15.44
CA PRO A 93 2.86 -10.88 -15.44
C PRO A 93 2.51 -11.62 -14.14
N VAL A 94 3.51 -12.20 -13.48
CA VAL A 94 3.32 -12.91 -12.20
C VAL A 94 2.85 -11.94 -11.11
N LEU A 95 3.54 -10.81 -10.95
CA LEU A 95 3.13 -9.77 -10.00
C LEU A 95 1.76 -9.21 -10.36
N ALA A 96 1.50 -8.95 -11.65
CA ALA A 96 0.21 -8.47 -12.10
C ALA A 96 -0.94 -9.44 -11.75
N CYS A 97 -0.71 -10.75 -11.91
CA CYS A 97 -1.67 -11.77 -11.50
C CYS A 97 -1.90 -11.76 -9.98
N SER A 98 -0.82 -11.76 -9.19
CA SER A 98 -0.92 -11.72 -7.72
C SER A 98 -1.70 -10.51 -7.23
N PHE A 99 -1.38 -9.30 -7.70
CA PHE A 99 -2.10 -8.09 -7.30
C PHE A 99 -3.55 -8.04 -7.81
N ALA A 100 -3.84 -8.68 -8.95
CA ALA A 100 -5.22 -8.82 -9.40
C ALA A 100 -6.05 -9.70 -8.45
N VAL A 101 -5.49 -10.80 -7.94
CA VAL A 101 -6.16 -11.63 -6.92
C VAL A 101 -6.32 -10.86 -5.61
N LEU A 102 -5.29 -10.14 -5.16
CA LEU A 102 -5.32 -9.34 -3.94
C LEU A 102 -6.38 -8.24 -3.96
N THR A 103 -6.74 -7.75 -5.15
CA THR A 103 -7.83 -6.78 -5.31
C THR A 103 -9.17 -7.32 -4.78
N TRP A 104 -9.38 -8.64 -4.84
CA TRP A 104 -10.58 -9.33 -4.35
C TRP A 104 -10.40 -9.92 -2.95
N VAL A 105 -9.21 -10.40 -2.62
CA VAL A 105 -8.94 -10.98 -1.30
C VAL A 105 -9.01 -9.92 -0.19
N ASN A 106 -8.42 -8.74 -0.40
CA ASN A 106 -8.40 -7.68 0.60
C ASN A 106 -9.80 -7.23 1.07
N PRO A 107 -10.78 -6.94 0.19
CA PRO A 107 -12.12 -6.57 0.64
C PRO A 107 -12.84 -7.72 1.36
N LEU A 108 -12.58 -8.98 1.00
CA LEU A 108 -13.14 -10.13 1.74
C LEU A 108 -12.57 -10.22 3.17
N LEU A 109 -11.27 -9.99 3.34
CA LEU A 109 -10.63 -9.95 4.66
C LEU A 109 -11.19 -8.81 5.52
N LEU A 110 -11.33 -7.61 4.94
CA LEU A 110 -11.91 -6.45 5.63
C LEU A 110 -13.38 -6.67 5.99
N LEU A 111 -14.15 -7.31 5.10
CA LEU A 111 -15.55 -7.66 5.37
C LEU A 111 -15.67 -8.70 6.48
N ALA A 112 -14.81 -9.72 6.49
CA ALA A 112 -14.77 -10.71 7.56
C ALA A 112 -14.41 -10.07 8.92
N ALA A 113 -13.43 -9.16 8.94
CA ALA A 113 -13.08 -8.38 10.13
C ALA A 113 -14.26 -7.52 10.63
N THR A 114 -14.96 -6.86 9.70
CA THR A 114 -16.16 -6.06 10.00
C THR A 114 -17.29 -6.94 10.54
N GLY A 115 -17.53 -8.11 9.95
CA GLY A 115 -18.50 -9.09 10.45
C GLY A 115 -18.18 -9.53 11.87
N MET A 116 -16.90 -9.76 12.17
CA MET A 116 -16.45 -10.13 13.51
C MET A 116 -16.68 -9.01 14.54
N LEU A 117 -16.50 -7.74 14.15
CA LEU A 117 -16.84 -6.59 14.99
C LEU A 117 -18.33 -6.57 15.35
N VAL A 118 -19.20 -6.82 14.38
CA VAL A 118 -20.66 -6.85 14.58
C VAL A 118 -21.08 -8.05 15.42
N TRP A 119 -20.44 -9.21 15.25
CA TRP A 119 -20.73 -10.42 16.00
C TRP A 119 -20.31 -10.32 17.47
N GLN A 120 -19.04 -9.98 17.72
CA GLN A 120 -18.47 -9.98 19.07
C GLN A 120 -18.79 -8.73 19.87
N ARG A 121 -19.18 -7.63 19.21
CA ARG A 121 -19.53 -6.34 19.83
C ARG A 121 -18.54 -5.93 20.94
N PRO A 122 -17.24 -5.82 20.63
CA PRO A 122 -16.27 -5.37 21.62
C PRO A 122 -16.66 -3.98 22.13
N ALA A 123 -16.25 -3.66 23.36
CA ALA A 123 -16.52 -2.38 24.00
C ALA A 123 -15.22 -1.67 24.43
N GLY A 124 -15.33 -0.38 24.76
CA GLY A 124 -14.22 0.42 25.26
C GLY A 124 -13.06 0.53 24.27
N SER A 125 -11.83 0.46 24.79
CA SER A 125 -10.61 0.62 23.98
C SER A 125 -10.43 -0.49 22.95
N ALA A 126 -10.91 -1.72 23.22
CA ALA A 126 -10.86 -2.82 22.26
C ALA A 126 -11.71 -2.51 21.01
N ALA A 127 -12.90 -1.94 21.20
CA ALA A 127 -13.78 -1.54 20.12
C ALA A 127 -13.13 -0.45 19.25
N ALA A 128 -12.62 0.60 19.92
CA ALA A 128 -11.97 1.72 19.24
C ALA A 128 -10.76 1.26 18.42
N LEU A 129 -9.92 0.38 18.99
CA LEU A 129 -8.75 -0.14 18.30
C LEU A 129 -9.13 -1.03 17.10
N ALA A 130 -10.10 -1.94 17.27
CA ALA A 130 -10.55 -2.82 16.20
C ALA A 130 -11.21 -2.04 15.04
N VAL A 131 -12.10 -1.10 15.35
CA VAL A 131 -12.72 -0.20 14.36
C VAL A 131 -11.63 0.63 13.66
N GLY A 132 -10.69 1.18 14.42
CA GLY A 132 -9.55 1.92 13.87
C GLY A 132 -8.75 1.09 12.86
N CYS A 133 -8.44 -0.17 13.18
CA CYS A 133 -7.71 -1.07 12.28
C CYS A 133 -8.50 -1.36 10.99
N VAL A 134 -9.79 -1.65 11.09
CA VAL A 134 -10.64 -1.93 9.92
C VAL A 134 -10.77 -0.69 9.03
N VAL A 135 -11.07 0.47 9.62
CA VAL A 135 -11.21 1.73 8.88
C VAL A 135 -9.89 2.11 8.22
N PHE A 136 -8.78 2.04 8.95
CA PHE A 136 -7.47 2.38 8.42
C PHE A 136 -7.04 1.39 7.33
N GLY A 137 -7.29 0.09 7.51
CA GLY A 137 -7.05 -0.93 6.50
C GLY A 137 -7.89 -0.70 5.23
N ALA A 138 -9.15 -0.27 5.37
CA ALA A 138 -9.98 0.09 4.22
C ALA A 138 -9.45 1.33 3.49
N ILE A 139 -9.00 2.35 4.22
CA ILE A 139 -8.37 3.54 3.64
C ILE A 139 -7.11 3.14 2.87
N GLU A 140 -6.24 2.30 3.45
CA GLU A 140 -5.04 1.83 2.77
C GLU A 140 -5.36 0.95 1.56
N TYR A 141 -6.38 0.08 1.64
CA TYR A 141 -6.83 -0.68 0.48
C TYR A 141 -7.26 0.24 -0.66
N VAL A 142 -8.06 1.27 -0.36
CA VAL A 142 -8.46 2.27 -1.37
C VAL A 142 -7.23 3.01 -1.90
N ASN A 143 -6.32 3.43 -1.01
CA ASN A 143 -5.07 4.13 -1.34
C ASN A 143 -4.23 3.36 -2.38
N TYR A 144 -4.09 2.05 -2.19
CA TYR A 144 -3.29 1.19 -3.03
C TYR A 144 -4.01 0.70 -4.27
N PHE A 145 -5.25 0.27 -4.13
CA PHE A 145 -5.94 -0.45 -5.20
C PHE A 145 -6.84 0.45 -6.02
N TRP A 146 -7.26 1.64 -5.58
CA TRP A 146 -8.28 2.43 -6.28
C TRP A 146 -7.84 3.88 -6.55
N ILE A 147 -7.53 4.63 -5.50
CA ILE A 147 -7.33 6.09 -5.54
C ILE A 147 -6.12 6.44 -4.69
N ARG A 148 -5.14 7.17 -5.23
CA ARG A 148 -3.96 7.58 -4.43
C ARG A 148 -4.35 8.72 -3.47
N LEU A 149 -4.52 8.45 -2.17
CA LEU A 149 -4.87 9.46 -1.16
C LEU A 149 -3.64 10.22 -0.63
N SER A 150 -2.43 9.70 -0.83
CA SER A 150 -1.19 10.27 -0.28
C SER A 150 -0.67 11.46 -1.12
N TYR A 151 -1.27 12.64 -0.89
CA TYR A 151 -0.70 13.94 -1.23
C TYR A 151 0.00 14.57 0.00
N PRO A 152 1.05 15.38 -0.21
CA PRO A 152 1.62 16.21 0.86
C PRO A 152 0.52 17.07 1.51
N TRP A 153 0.48 17.15 2.85
CA TRP A 153 -0.52 17.90 3.62
C TRP A 153 -0.77 19.32 3.09
N LYS A 154 0.29 19.99 2.62
CA LYS A 154 0.25 21.36 2.08
C LYS A 154 -0.52 21.51 0.75
N SER A 155 -0.85 20.42 0.06
CA SER A 155 -1.58 20.43 -1.23
C SER A 155 -2.84 19.55 -1.26
N TRP A 156 -3.22 18.99 -0.11
CA TRP A 156 -4.33 18.03 0.06
C TRP A 156 -5.68 18.58 -0.43
N ALA A 157 -6.07 19.78 0.01
CA ALA A 157 -7.37 20.38 -0.32
C ALA A 157 -7.56 20.69 -1.82
N ARG A 158 -6.46 20.91 -2.57
CA ARG A 158 -6.52 21.27 -4.00
C ARG A 158 -6.53 20.06 -4.95
N HIS A 159 -6.10 18.89 -4.48
CA HIS A 159 -5.92 17.71 -5.32
C HIS A 159 -6.84 16.54 -4.95
N VAL A 160 -7.61 16.66 -3.86
CA VAL A 160 -8.64 15.67 -3.49
C VAL A 160 -9.74 15.54 -4.55
N THR A 161 -9.92 16.57 -5.39
CA THR A 161 -10.85 16.60 -6.53
C THR A 161 -10.25 16.07 -7.83
N GLN A 162 -8.92 15.86 -7.90
CA GLN A 162 -8.27 15.27 -9.07
C GLN A 162 -8.14 13.76 -8.87
N TRP A 163 -9.22 13.05 -9.17
CA TRP A 163 -9.34 11.59 -9.20
C TRP A 163 -8.29 10.95 -10.13
N ARG A 164 -7.03 10.84 -9.68
CA ARG A 164 -5.98 10.10 -10.39
C ARG A 164 -6.00 8.64 -9.94
N ARG A 165 -6.35 7.75 -10.87
CA ARG A 165 -6.31 6.29 -10.70
C ARG A 165 -4.98 5.84 -10.07
N SER A 166 -5.03 4.90 -9.13
CA SER A 166 -3.83 4.30 -8.53
C SER A 166 -2.86 3.80 -9.61
N ARG A 167 -1.55 4.01 -9.39
CA ARG A 167 -0.50 3.52 -10.30
C ARG A 167 -0.56 2.01 -10.45
N LEU A 168 -0.89 1.26 -9.39
CA LEU A 168 -1.04 -0.19 -9.46
C LEU A 168 -2.14 -0.60 -10.45
N ARG A 169 -3.30 0.07 -10.43
CA ARG A 169 -4.37 -0.20 -11.42
C ARG A 169 -3.96 0.17 -12.83
N HIS A 170 -3.20 1.24 -12.99
CA HIS A 170 -2.69 1.61 -14.30
C HIS A 170 -1.71 0.55 -14.83
N ASP A 171 -0.77 0.12 -14.00
CA ASP A 171 0.20 -0.93 -14.32
C ASP A 171 -0.51 -2.27 -14.65
N LEU A 172 -1.55 -2.64 -13.88
CA LEU A 172 -2.40 -3.81 -14.16
C LEU A 172 -3.14 -3.70 -15.49
N ALA A 173 -3.68 -2.52 -15.82
CA ALA A 173 -4.36 -2.29 -17.08
C ALA A 173 -3.40 -2.40 -18.27
N THR A 174 -2.22 -1.78 -18.17
CA THR A 174 -1.19 -1.83 -19.22
C THR A 174 -0.66 -3.25 -19.45
N ALA A 175 -0.47 -4.03 -18.37
CA ALA A 175 -0.03 -5.42 -18.47
C ALA A 175 -1.08 -6.35 -19.13
N ARG A 176 -2.37 -6.05 -19.00
CA ARG A 176 -3.44 -6.80 -19.68
C ARG A 176 -3.52 -6.49 -21.18
N THR A 177 -3.19 -5.28 -21.58
CA THR A 177 -3.22 -4.85 -22.99
C THR A 177 -1.97 -5.21 -23.79
N SER A 178 -0.88 -5.62 -23.12
CA SER A 178 0.36 -6.06 -23.76
C SER A 178 0.46 -7.57 -23.97
N ARG A 179 -0.66 -8.29 -23.85
CA ARG A 179 -0.84 -9.69 -24.25
C ARG A 179 -1.57 -9.74 -25.58
#